data_AF-A0A369W1X8-F1
#
_entry.id   AF-A0A369W1X8-F1
#
_cell.length_a   1.000
_cell.length_b   1.000
_cell.length_c   1.000
_cell.angle_alpha   90.00
_cell.angle_beta   90.00
_cell.angle_gamma   90.00
#
_symmetry.space_group_name_H-M   'P 1'
#
loop_
_entity.id
_entity.type
_entity.pdbx_description
1 polymer ?
#
loop_
_entity_poly.entity_id
_entity_poly.type
_entity_poly.pdbx_seq_one_letter_code
_entity_poly.pdbx_strand_id
1 'polypeptide(L)' 'MTPERYVQCLEILRWTNETLAEALGCDESLTEAYAVGLAEVPMKLSAWLEVAAQTHEALETELPTSLKGKRFTEREL' A
#
# COMPACT_ATOMS: atom_id res chain seq x y z
N MET A 1 1.33 5.97 14.33
CA MET A 1 -0.09 5.88 13.89
C MET A 1 -0.78 4.76 14.64
N THR A 2 -2.13 4.79 14.69
CA THR A 2 -2.90 3.65 15.22
C THR A 2 -2.93 2.50 14.19
N PRO A 3 -3.22 1.26 14.62
CA PRO A 3 -3.37 0.12 13.70
C PRO A 3 -4.46 0.38 12.64
N GLU A 4 -5.58 1.00 13.02
CA GLU A 4 -6.67 1.29 12.09
C GLU A 4 -6.22 2.26 10.99
N ARG A 5 -5.47 3.31 11.36
CA ARG A 5 -4.94 4.24 10.36
C ARG A 5 -3.86 3.60 9.49
N TYR A 6 -3.02 2.73 10.05
CA TYR A 6 -2.04 1.96 9.30
C TYR A 6 -2.72 1.10 8.22
N VAL A 7 -3.76 0.35 8.59
CA VAL A 7 -4.54 -0.47 7.66
C VAL A 7 -5.19 0.41 6.59
N GLN A 8 -5.79 1.55 6.98
CA GLN A 8 -6.38 2.49 6.03
C GLN A 8 -5.36 3.03 5.01
N CYS A 9 -4.13 3.34 5.42
CA CYS A 9 -3.07 3.74 4.49
C CYS A 9 -2.76 2.65 3.47
N LEU A 10 -2.70 1.38 3.89
CA LEU A 10 -2.46 0.26 2.97
C LEU A 10 -3.63 0.03 2.02
N GLU A 11 -4.87 0.18 2.49
CA GLU A 11 -6.07 0.10 1.65
C GLU A 11 -6.09 1.18 0.57
N ILE A 12 -5.76 2.42 0.93
CA ILE A 12 -5.62 3.54 -0.01
C ILE A 12 -4.58 3.22 -1.08
N LEU A 13 -3.42 2.73 -0.65
CA LEU A 13 -2.32 2.35 -1.55
C LEU A 13 -2.63 1.08 -2.36
N ARG A 14 -3.69 0.35 -2.00
CA ARG A 14 -4.04 -0.97 -2.54
C ARG A 14 -2.91 -1.99 -2.32
N TRP A 15 -2.23 -1.89 -1.19
CA TRP A 15 -1.14 -2.76 -0.77
C TRP A 15 -1.60 -3.77 0.28
N THR A 16 -0.97 -4.94 0.29
CA THR A 16 -1.05 -5.92 1.39
C THR A 16 0.09 -5.72 2.38
N ASN A 17 0.05 -6.42 3.53
CA ASN A 17 1.20 -6.46 4.45
C ASN A 17 2.43 -7.07 3.75
N GLU A 18 2.27 -8.17 3.02
CA GLU A 18 3.29 -8.74 2.13
C GLU A 18 3.95 -7.68 1.23
N THR A 19 3.17 -6.89 0.48
CA THR A 19 3.73 -5.84 -0.41
C THR A 19 4.55 -4.81 0.36
N LEU A 20 4.10 -4.40 1.54
CA LEU A 20 4.86 -3.47 2.37
C LEU A 20 6.13 -4.12 2.93
N ALA A 21 6.06 -5.37 3.39
CA ALA A 21 7.20 -6.11 3.92
C ALA A 21 8.31 -6.26 2.86
N GLU A 22 7.94 -6.59 1.63
CA GLU A 22 8.83 -6.60 0.48
C GLU A 22 9.48 -5.23 0.25
N ALA A 23 8.70 -4.15 0.25
CA ALA A 23 9.20 -2.80 0.05
C ALA A 23 10.17 -2.34 1.17
N LEU A 24 9.97 -2.81 2.40
CA LEU A 24 10.81 -2.51 3.55
C LEU A 24 12.01 -3.47 3.70
N GLY A 25 12.00 -4.60 2.99
CA GLY A 25 12.99 -5.66 3.15
C GLY A 25 12.95 -6.30 4.54
N CYS A 26 11.77 -6.41 5.15
CA CYS A 26 11.58 -7.03 6.45
C CYS A 26 10.65 -8.25 6.36
N ASP A 27 10.51 -8.99 7.45
CA ASP A 27 9.59 -10.12 7.54
C ASP A 27 8.13 -9.63 7.62
N GLU A 28 7.20 -10.33 6.94
CA GLU A 28 5.78 -9.96 6.90
C GLU A 28 5.14 -9.96 8.29
N SER A 29 5.57 -10.83 9.21
CA SER A 29 5.04 -10.89 10.57
C SER A 29 5.19 -9.57 11.33
N LEU A 30 6.22 -8.77 11.01
CA LEU A 30 6.39 -7.44 11.59
C LEU A 30 5.32 -6.46 11.11
N THR A 31 5.01 -6.49 9.81
CA THR A 31 3.96 -5.64 9.22
C THR A 31 2.57 -6.07 9.66
N GLU A 32 2.32 -7.36 9.81
CA GLU A 32 1.07 -7.88 10.39
C GLU A 32 0.91 -7.45 11.85
N ALA A 33 1.99 -7.53 12.64
CA ALA A 33 1.97 -7.07 14.04
C ALA A 33 1.61 -5.59 14.16
N TYR A 34 2.05 -4.74 13.21
CA TYR A 34 1.60 -3.35 13.14
C TYR A 34 0.10 -3.24 12.83
N ALA A 35 -0.41 -4.02 11.87
CA ALA A 35 -1.80 -4.00 11.44
C ALA A 35 -2.79 -4.41 12.55
N VAL A 36 -2.40 -5.32 13.44
CA VAL A 36 -3.23 -5.78 14.56
C VAL A 36 -2.88 -5.13 15.91
N GLY A 37 -1.93 -4.20 15.93
CA GLY A 37 -1.53 -3.49 17.15
C GLY A 37 -0.71 -4.31 18.16
N LEU A 38 -0.11 -5.42 17.72
CA LEU A 38 0.84 -6.19 18.53
C LEU A 38 2.23 -5.53 18.61
N ALA A 39 2.54 -4.64 17.66
CA ALA A 39 3.75 -3.82 17.67
C ALA A 39 3.41 -2.37 17.32
N GLU A 40 4.17 -1.42 17.90
CA GLU A 40 4.04 -0.01 17.55
C GLU A 40 4.66 0.29 16.18
N VAL A 41 3.93 1.02 15.35
CA VAL A 41 4.44 1.47 14.04
C VAL A 41 5.51 2.55 14.25
N PRO A 42 6.75 2.37 13.75
CA PRO A 42 7.79 3.38 13.89
C PRO A 42 7.38 4.73 13.30
N MET A 43 7.70 5.84 13.98
CA MET A 43 7.30 7.20 13.57
C MET A 43 7.70 7.53 12.13
N LYS A 44 8.89 7.11 11.69
CA LYS A 44 9.36 7.34 10.31
C LYS A 44 8.52 6.58 9.29
N LEU A 45 8.15 5.33 9.58
CA LEU A 45 7.27 4.53 8.73
C LEU A 45 5.87 5.14 8.68
N SER A 46 5.34 5.57 9.83
CA SER A 46 4.07 6.26 9.94
C SER A 46 4.02 7.52 9.07
N ALA A 47 5.03 8.37 9.12
CA ALA A 47 5.08 9.59 8.32
C ALA A 47 5.20 9.29 6.81
N TRP A 48 5.97 8.27 6.45
CA TRP A 48 6.13 7.86 5.06
C TRP A 48 4.85 7.28 4.46
N LEU A 49 4.14 6.40 5.20
CA LEU A 49 2.86 5.83 4.76
C LEU A 49 1.78 6.89 4.55
N GLU A 50 1.71 7.88 5.44
CA GLU A 50 0.77 9.01 5.31
C GLU A 50 0.99 9.78 4.00
N VAL A 51 2.25 10.15 3.71
CA VAL A 51 2.60 10.87 2.47
C VAL A 51 2.32 10.02 1.24
N ALA A 52 2.65 8.73 1.29
CA ALA A 52 2.38 7.81 0.19
C ALA A 52 0.88 7.71 -0.09
N ALA A 53 0.06 7.49 0.96
CA ALA A 53 -1.39 7.38 0.83
C ALA A 53 -2.02 8.69 0.28
N GLN A 54 -1.64 9.84 0.83
CA GLN A 54 -2.13 11.15 0.35
C GLN A 54 -1.76 11.41 -1.11
N THR A 55 -0.55 11.03 -1.51
CA THR A 55 -0.09 11.17 -2.90
C THR A 55 -0.88 10.24 -3.83
N HIS A 56 -1.16 9.01 -3.39
CA HIS A 56 -1.95 8.05 -4.17
C HIS A 56 -3.39 8.52 -4.38
N GLU A 57 -4.06 8.98 -3.32
CA GLU A 57 -5.41 9.57 -3.41
C GLU A 57 -5.45 10.74 -4.38
N ALA A 58 -4.46 11.64 -4.30
CA ALA A 58 -4.38 12.81 -5.19
C ALA A 58 -4.21 12.43 -6.67
N LEU A 59 -3.62 11.27 -6.96
CA LEU A 59 -3.43 10.77 -8.32
C LEU A 59 -4.55 9.86 -8.81
N GLU A 60 -5.53 9.52 -7.97
CA GLU A 60 -6.58 8.57 -8.33
C GLU A 60 -7.46 9.10 -9.50
N THR A 61 -7.63 10.41 -9.61
CA THR A 61 -8.34 11.04 -10.74
C THR A 61 -7.56 10.95 -12.06
N GLU A 62 -6.25 10.76 -11.99
CA GLU A 62 -5.35 10.66 -13.15
C GLU A 62 -5.13 9.20 -13.60
N LEU A 63 -5.83 8.23 -12.98
CA LEU A 63 -5.72 6.83 -13.36
C LEU A 63 -6.04 6.64 -14.85
N PRO A 64 -5.15 5.99 -15.64
CA PRO A 64 -5.38 5.75 -17.05
C PRO A 64 -6.60 4.84 -17.29
N THR A 65 -7.76 5.46 -17.56
CA THR A 65 -9.02 4.74 -17.80
C THR A 65 -9.00 3.94 -19.11
N SER A 66 -8.09 4.25 -20.03
CA SER A 66 -7.88 3.53 -21.29
C SER A 66 -7.51 2.05 -21.11
N LEU A 67 -6.95 1.69 -19.96
CA LEU A 67 -6.55 0.32 -19.62
C LEU A 67 -7.68 -0.50 -19.00
N LYS A 68 -8.80 0.13 -18.60
CA LYS A 68 -9.89 -0.57 -17.90
C LYS A 68 -10.48 -1.68 -18.78
N GLY A 69 -10.46 -2.91 -18.27
CA GLY A 69 -11.00 -4.09 -18.97
C GLY A 69 -10.14 -4.60 -20.14
N LYS A 70 -8.97 -4.01 -20.39
CA LYS A 70 -8.01 -4.54 -21.37
C LYS A 70 -7.44 -5.87 -20.87
N ARG A 71 -7.19 -6.78 -21.81
CA ARG A 71 -6.49 -8.04 -21.57
C ARG A 71 -5.32 -8.12 -22.52
N PHE A 72 -4.21 -8.70 -22.06
CA PHE A 72 -3.15 -9.10 -22.97
C PHE A 72 -3.69 -10.13 -23.96
N THR A 73 -3.48 -9.89 -25.25
CA THR A 73 -3.79 -10.85 -26.31
C THR A 73 -2.55 -11.07 -27.14
N GLU A 74 -2.10 -12.32 -27.23
CA GLU A 74 -0.86 -12.74 -27.90
C GLU A 74 -0.85 -12.52 -29.44
N ARG A 75 -1.91 -11.93 -30.02
CA ARG A 75 -2.13 -11.80 -31.47
C ARG A 75 -1.23 -10.79 -32.19
N GLU A 76 -0.28 -10.16 -31.52
CA GLU A 76 0.60 -9.13 -32.08
C GLU A 76 2.10 -9.48 -31.94
N LEU A 77 2.43 -10.78 -32.02
CA LEU A 77 3.81 -11.26 -32.22
C LEU A 77 4.00 -11.80 -33.64
#